data_AF-A0A158QMD9-F1
#
_entry.id   AF-A0A158QMD9-F1
#
_cell.length_a   1.000
_cell.length_b   1.000
_cell.length_c   1.000
_cell.angle_alpha   90.00
_cell.angle_beta   90.00
_cell.angle_gamma   90.00
#
_symmetry.space_group_name_H-M   'P 1'
#
loop_
_entity.id
_entity.type
_entity.pdbx_description
1 polymer ?
#
loop_
_entity_poly.entity_id
_entity_poly.type
_entity_poly.pdbx_seq_one_letter_code
_entity_poly.pdbx_strand_id
1 'polypeptide(L)'
;LEAELTEVSRRRRELARRKVCRPLEYLAGIYPHEEEEMPCVFCGALGRHYSDSCIQIRTGQERAQYLRRARRCQMCLELECDGDSDCVKAKIPCFQCKRTGHASAVCTLPEVSLQIEADKRHCELVIDGLNARLRHLRSLREARHR
;
A
#
# COMPACT_ATOMS: atom_id res chain seq x y z
N LEU A 1 -30.04 6.20 -9.74
CA LEU A 1 -29.10 6.32 -10.87
C LEU A 1 -28.34 7.65 -10.86
N GLU A 2 -28.96 8.82 -11.00
CA GLU A 2 -28.21 10.10 -11.04
C GLU A 2 -27.54 10.45 -9.70
N ALA A 3 -28.26 10.25 -8.58
CA ALA A 3 -27.69 10.41 -7.23
C ALA A 3 -26.54 9.43 -6.97
N GLU A 4 -26.72 8.18 -7.38
CA GLU A 4 -25.71 7.11 -7.27
C GLU A 4 -24.46 7.42 -8.11
N LEU A 5 -24.65 7.91 -9.33
CA LEU A 5 -23.57 8.35 -10.21
C LEU A 5 -22.79 9.51 -9.58
N THR A 6 -23.49 10.45 -8.96
CA THR A 6 -22.88 11.59 -8.26
C THR A 6 -22.03 11.10 -7.09
N GLU A 7 -22.56 10.17 -6.31
CA GLU A 7 -21.88 9.61 -5.14
C GLU A 7 -20.62 8.82 -5.51
N VAL A 8 -20.71 7.91 -6.48
CA VAL A 8 -19.55 7.14 -6.95
C VAL A 8 -18.51 8.06 -7.61
N SER A 9 -18.95 9.09 -8.33
CA SER A 9 -18.06 10.10 -8.91
C SER A 9 -17.35 10.94 -7.84
N ARG A 10 -18.03 11.26 -6.72
CA ARG A 10 -17.40 11.90 -5.56
C ARG A 10 -16.34 10.97 -4.96
N ARG A 11 -16.66 9.71 -4.71
CA ARG A 11 -15.73 8.72 -4.17
C ARG A 11 -14.47 8.57 -5.03
N ARG A 12 -14.63 8.47 -6.36
CA ARG A 12 -13.49 8.40 -7.30
C ARG A 12 -12.58 9.63 -7.18
N ARG A 13 -13.15 10.83 -7.06
CA ARG A 13 -12.38 12.07 -6.89
C ARG A 13 -11.62 12.11 -5.57
N GLU A 14 -12.20 11.58 -4.49
CA GLU A 14 -11.51 11.47 -3.20
C GLU A 14 -10.33 10.51 -3.28
N LEU A 15 -10.52 9.34 -3.90
CA LEU A 15 -9.43 8.37 -4.13
C LEU A 15 -8.32 8.95 -4.99
N ALA A 16 -8.63 9.77 -5.99
CA ALA A 16 -7.64 10.45 -6.84
C ALA A 16 -6.75 11.44 -6.09
N ARG A 17 -7.21 11.98 -4.96
CA ARG A 17 -6.43 12.91 -4.12
C ARG A 17 -5.53 12.20 -3.10
N ARG A 18 -5.72 10.89 -2.89
CA ARG A 18 -4.91 10.13 -1.92
C ARG A 18 -3.50 9.92 -2.48
N LYS A 19 -2.51 10.03 -1.60
CA LYS A 19 -1.11 9.70 -1.93
C LYS A 19 -1.03 8.21 -2.29
N VAL A 20 -0.34 7.93 -3.39
CA VAL A 20 0.02 6.57 -3.83
C VAL A 20 1.53 6.48 -4.05
N CYS A 21 2.08 5.26 -4.04
CA CYS A 21 3.44 4.96 -4.46
C CYS A 21 3.47 3.76 -5.39
N ARG A 22 4.66 3.45 -5.93
CA ARG A 22 4.86 2.22 -6.69
C ARG A 22 4.55 1.01 -5.79
N PRO A 23 3.91 -0.04 -6.34
CA PRO A 23 3.76 -1.30 -5.62
C PRO A 23 5.11 -1.87 -5.19
N LEU A 24 5.11 -2.60 -4.08
CA LEU A 24 6.30 -3.30 -3.61
C LEU A 24 6.58 -4.50 -4.50
N GLU A 25 7.80 -4.58 -5.02
CA GLU A 25 8.31 -5.74 -5.75
C GLU A 25 9.05 -6.64 -4.77
N TYR A 26 8.56 -7.86 -4.58
CA TYR A 26 9.22 -8.86 -3.73
C TYR A 26 10.34 -9.50 -4.56
N LEU A 27 11.45 -8.78 -4.68
CA LEU A 27 12.63 -9.27 -5.39
C LEU A 27 13.35 -10.32 -4.54
N ALA A 28 13.81 -11.37 -5.20
CA ALA A 28 14.68 -12.37 -4.60
C ALA A 28 16.15 -11.95 -4.72
N GLY A 29 16.95 -12.36 -3.73
CA GLY A 29 18.38 -12.12 -3.68
C GLY A 29 18.77 -10.89 -2.86
N ILE A 30 20.04 -10.88 -2.48
CA ILE A 30 20.76 -9.75 -1.91
C ILE A 30 21.91 -9.47 -2.88
N TYR A 31 22.06 -8.21 -3.30
CA TYR A 31 22.99 -7.86 -4.38
C TYR A 31 24.43 -7.61 -3.91
N PRO A 32 24.68 -6.97 -2.74
CA PRO A 32 26.02 -6.86 -2.18
C PRO A 32 26.46 -8.19 -1.56
N HIS A 33 27.65 -8.67 -1.94
CA HIS A 33 28.22 -9.89 -1.37
C HIS A 33 28.47 -9.75 0.14
N GLU A 34 28.68 -8.52 0.64
CA GLU A 34 28.84 -8.26 2.07
C GLU A 34 27.55 -8.46 2.88
N GLU A 35 26.40 -8.54 2.22
CA GLU A 35 25.09 -8.67 2.87
C GLU A 35 24.49 -10.09 2.73
N GLU A 36 25.20 -11.04 2.12
CA GLU A 36 24.72 -12.42 1.92
C GLU A 36 24.46 -13.17 3.24
N GLU A 37 25.12 -12.79 4.32
CA GLU A 37 24.88 -13.34 5.66
C GLU A 37 23.80 -12.56 6.44
N MET A 38 23.24 -11.50 5.87
CA MET A 38 22.23 -10.71 6.57
C MET A 38 20.93 -11.52 6.73
N PRO A 39 20.44 -11.72 7.97
CA PRO A 39 19.18 -12.41 8.20
C PRO A 39 18.00 -11.50 7.92
N CYS A 40 16.96 -12.06 7.29
CA CYS A 40 15.65 -11.44 7.30
C CYS A 40 15.10 -11.39 8.74
N VAL A 41 14.78 -10.20 9.27
CA VAL A 41 14.28 -10.01 10.64
C VAL A 41 12.95 -10.73 10.89
N PHE A 42 12.20 -11.02 9.83
CA PHE A 42 10.88 -11.60 9.90
C PHE A 42 10.87 -13.13 9.82
N CYS A 43 11.64 -13.73 8.91
CA CYS A 43 11.65 -15.18 8.69
C CYS A 43 12.99 -15.86 8.99
N GLY A 44 14.03 -15.09 9.31
CA GLY A 44 15.36 -15.60 9.66
C GLY A 44 16.18 -16.12 8.48
N ALA A 45 15.67 -16.11 7.25
CA ALA A 45 16.42 -16.59 6.11
C ALA A 45 17.62 -15.68 5.81
N LEU A 46 18.81 -16.26 5.69
CA LEU A 46 20.07 -15.58 5.36
C LEU A 46 20.20 -15.44 3.84
N GLY A 47 20.62 -14.27 3.35
CA GLY A 47 21.04 -14.09 1.94
C GLY A 47 19.94 -14.17 0.88
N ARG A 48 18.71 -14.54 1.26
CA ARG A 48 17.64 -14.84 0.31
C ARG A 48 16.88 -13.60 -0.18
N HIS A 49 16.75 -12.60 0.68
CA HIS A 49 16.00 -11.37 0.41
C HIS A 49 16.23 -10.36 1.54
N TYR A 50 16.08 -9.07 1.23
CA TYR A 50 15.97 -8.03 2.24
C TYR A 50 14.70 -8.19 3.07
N SER A 51 14.72 -7.75 4.34
CA SER A 51 13.59 -7.86 5.25
C SER A 51 12.30 -7.23 4.69
N ASP A 52 12.40 -6.14 3.93
CA ASP A 52 11.25 -5.51 3.28
C ASP A 52 10.64 -6.32 2.12
N SER A 53 11.32 -7.36 1.66
CA SER A 53 10.90 -8.29 0.60
C SER A 53 10.48 -9.65 1.15
N CYS A 54 10.30 -9.80 2.47
CA CYS A 54 9.85 -11.04 3.09
C CYS A 54 8.44 -11.43 2.64
N ILE A 55 8.29 -12.67 2.14
CA ILE A 55 7.00 -13.23 1.72
C ILE A 55 6.26 -13.98 2.84
N GLN A 56 6.96 -14.36 3.92
CA GLN A 56 6.36 -15.08 5.06
C GLN A 56 5.59 -14.13 5.99
N ILE A 57 6.09 -12.91 6.16
CA ILE A 57 5.38 -11.81 6.81
C ILE A 57 5.30 -10.69 5.79
N ARG A 58 4.19 -10.64 5.08
CA ARG A 58 4.10 -9.96 3.77
C ARG A 58 3.79 -8.48 3.94
N THR A 59 2.79 -8.12 4.73
CA THR A 59 2.29 -6.75 4.78
C THR A 59 3.07 -5.88 5.75
N GLY A 60 3.20 -4.58 5.44
CA GLY A 60 3.77 -3.61 6.37
C GLY A 60 3.10 -3.62 7.75
N GLN A 61 1.79 -3.88 7.80
CA GLN A 61 1.02 -3.97 9.05
C GLN A 61 1.41 -5.21 9.89
N GLU A 62 1.49 -6.39 9.28
CA GLU A 62 1.92 -7.61 9.95
C GLU A 62 3.35 -7.47 10.47
N ARG A 63 4.23 -6.90 9.65
CA ARG A 63 5.63 -6.62 10.02
C ARG A 63 5.71 -5.67 11.20
N ALA A 64 4.95 -4.57 11.19
CA ALA A 64 4.92 -3.64 12.32
C ALA A 64 4.41 -4.31 13.61
N GLN A 65 3.40 -5.17 13.51
CA GLN A 65 2.89 -5.93 14.66
C GLN A 65 3.91 -6.94 15.16
N TYR A 66 4.60 -7.64 14.26
CA TYR A 66 5.68 -8.56 14.61
C TYR A 66 6.79 -7.85 15.37
N LEU A 67 7.30 -6.71 14.88
CA LEU A 67 8.35 -5.96 15.56
C LEU A 67 7.94 -5.50 16.95
N ARG A 68 6.70 -5.00 17.13
CA ARG A 68 6.18 -4.64 18.45
C ARG A 68 6.18 -5.82 19.41
N ARG A 69 5.71 -7.00 18.96
CA ARG A 69 5.69 -8.23 19.77
C ARG A 69 7.09 -8.73 20.10
N ALA A 70 8.01 -8.63 19.14
CA ALA A 70 9.40 -9.01 19.29
C ALA A 70 10.26 -7.97 20.04
N ARG A 71 9.66 -6.85 20.48
CA ARG A 71 10.36 -5.71 21.10
C ARG A 71 11.53 -5.20 20.25
N ARG A 72 11.30 -5.09 18.94
CA ARG A 72 12.24 -4.51 17.97
C ARG A 72 11.80 -3.12 17.56
N CYS A 73 12.77 -2.24 17.34
CA CYS A 73 12.52 -0.89 16.87
C CYS A 73 11.91 -0.90 15.46
N GLN A 74 10.86 -0.10 15.23
CA GLN A 74 10.18 -0.02 13.94
C GLN A 74 10.96 0.78 12.88
N MET A 75 12.07 1.42 13.26
CA MET A 75 12.91 2.24 12.37
C MET A 75 14.22 1.55 11.97
N CYS A 76 14.91 0.89 12.92
CA CYS A 76 16.15 0.17 12.63
C CYS A 76 16.02 -1.34 12.66
N LEU A 77 14.89 -1.89 13.10
CA LEU A 77 14.61 -3.34 13.21
C LEU A 77 15.40 -4.08 14.31
N GLU A 78 16.25 -3.37 15.06
CA GLU A 78 17.08 -3.93 16.14
C GLU A 78 16.35 -4.06 17.48
N LEU A 79 16.86 -4.97 18.32
CA LEU A 79 16.35 -5.22 19.68
C LEU A 79 16.82 -4.17 20.70
N GLU A 80 18.07 -3.72 20.58
CA GLU A 80 18.72 -2.77 21.51
C GLU A 80 18.50 -1.32 21.05
N CYS A 81 17.26 -0.98 20.77
CA CYS A 81 16.88 0.38 20.41
C CYS A 81 15.52 0.71 21.01
N ASP A 82 15.51 1.67 21.93
CA ASP A 82 14.31 2.12 22.64
C ASP A 82 13.28 2.80 21.71
N GLY A 83 13.69 3.14 20.49
CA GLY A 83 12.83 3.75 19.48
C GLY A 83 12.88 5.27 19.48
N ASP A 84 11.78 5.90 19.06
CA ASP A 84 11.56 7.34 19.02
C ASP A 84 12.63 8.19 18.31
N SER A 85 12.81 9.45 18.74
CA SER A 85 13.71 10.43 18.10
C SER A 85 15.18 10.06 18.21
N ASP A 86 15.53 9.16 19.13
CA ASP A 86 16.92 8.84 19.48
C ASP A 86 17.46 7.65 18.68
N CYS A 87 16.59 6.93 17.98
CA CYS A 87 17.01 5.92 17.02
C CYS A 87 17.90 6.55 15.93
N VAL A 88 19.08 5.96 15.68
CA VAL A 88 20.00 6.42 14.63
C VAL A 88 19.39 6.42 13.23
N LYS A 89 18.30 5.65 13.03
CA LYS A 89 17.53 5.59 11.78
C LYS A 89 16.29 6.49 11.79
N ALA A 90 16.01 7.24 12.86
CA ALA A 90 14.79 8.04 13.02
C ALA A 90 14.59 9.08 11.91
N LYS A 91 15.68 9.68 11.44
CA LYS A 91 15.67 10.71 10.38
C LYS A 91 15.82 10.15 8.97
N ILE A 92 16.00 8.84 8.81
CA ILE A 92 16.12 8.23 7.48
C ILE A 92 14.73 8.15 6.86
N PRO A 93 14.52 8.74 5.66
CA PRO A 93 13.23 8.70 5.02
C PRO A 93 12.95 7.30 4.47
N CYS A 94 11.73 6.82 4.68
CA CYS A 94 11.23 5.59 4.08
C CYS A 94 11.32 5.67 2.55
N PHE A 95 11.84 4.62 1.91
CA PHE A 95 12.01 4.57 0.46
C PHE A 95 10.68 4.67 -0.29
N GLN A 96 9.61 4.13 0.29
CA GLN A 96 8.28 4.08 -0.34
C GLN A 96 7.51 5.39 -0.18
N CYS A 97 7.32 5.87 1.06
CA CYS A 97 6.45 7.02 1.33
C CYS A 97 7.19 8.34 1.57
N LYS A 98 8.52 8.32 1.65
CA LYS A 98 9.40 9.47 1.91
C LYS A 98 9.18 10.18 3.26
N ARG A 99 8.40 9.59 4.17
CA ARG A 99 8.27 10.05 5.57
C ARG A 99 9.30 9.36 6.44
N THR A 100 9.70 10.01 7.53
CA THR A 100 10.58 9.46 8.56
C THR A 100 9.78 8.69 9.62
N GLY A 101 10.46 8.15 10.65
CA GLY A 101 9.80 7.50 11.79
C GLY A 101 9.42 6.03 11.58
N HIS A 102 9.81 5.41 10.46
CA HIS A 102 9.64 3.97 10.23
C HIS A 102 10.60 3.45 9.15
N ALA A 103 10.92 2.16 9.21
CA ALA A 103 11.64 1.46 8.15
C ALA A 103 10.74 1.23 6.93
N SER A 104 11.33 1.17 5.73
CA SER A 104 10.61 0.79 4.49
C SER A 104 9.86 -0.54 4.64
N ALA A 105 10.44 -1.49 5.40
CA ALA A 105 9.86 -2.80 5.64
C ALA A 105 8.47 -2.78 6.28
N VAL A 106 8.16 -1.77 7.10
CA VAL A 106 6.86 -1.65 7.80
C VAL A 106 5.93 -0.62 7.16
N CYS A 107 6.33 -0.03 6.04
CA CYS A 107 5.52 0.96 5.35
C CYS A 107 4.27 0.30 4.76
N THR A 108 3.09 0.84 5.05
CA THR A 108 1.80 0.33 4.53
C THR A 108 1.36 1.04 3.25
N LEU A 109 2.10 2.06 2.80
CA LEU A 109 1.72 2.84 1.63
C LEU A 109 1.65 2.00 0.34
N PRO A 110 2.57 1.05 0.07
CA PRO A 110 2.47 0.21 -1.13
C PRO A 110 1.15 -0.57 -1.21
N GLU A 111 0.73 -1.20 -0.11
CA GLU A 111 -0.52 -1.97 -0.04
C GLU A 111 -1.74 -1.05 -0.12
N VAL A 112 -1.72 0.07 0.60
CA VAL A 112 -2.79 1.09 0.52
C VAL A 112 -2.90 1.64 -0.90
N SER A 113 -1.78 1.82 -1.61
CA SER A 113 -1.76 2.29 -3.00
C SER A 113 -2.43 1.29 -3.94
N LEU A 114 -2.11 -0.01 -3.79
CA LEU A 114 -2.77 -1.07 -4.55
C LEU A 114 -4.28 -1.08 -4.32
N GLN A 115 -4.73 -0.91 -3.06
CA GLN A 115 -6.14 -0.84 -2.75
C GLN A 115 -6.81 0.40 -3.35
N ILE A 116 -6.17 1.56 -3.27
CA ILE A 116 -6.68 2.80 -3.88
C ILE A 116 -6.87 2.62 -5.39
N GLU A 117 -5.90 2.04 -6.09
CA GLU A 117 -6.01 1.80 -7.54
C GLU A 117 -7.09 0.77 -7.88
N ALA A 118 -7.27 -0.27 -7.06
CA ALA A 118 -8.38 -1.21 -7.22
C ALA A 118 -9.74 -0.52 -7.02
N ASP A 119 -9.88 0.30 -5.98
CA ASP A 119 -11.10 1.05 -5.68
C ASP A 119 -11.44 2.07 -6.78
N LYS A 120 -10.42 2.74 -7.36
CA LYS A 120 -10.60 3.66 -8.49
C LYS A 120 -11.18 2.93 -9.70
N ARG A 121 -10.58 1.80 -10.09
CA ARG A 121 -11.07 0.96 -11.20
C ARG A 121 -12.49 0.48 -10.95
N HIS A 122 -12.80 0.08 -9.71
CA HIS A 122 -14.16 -0.31 -9.35
C HIS A 122 -15.15 0.86 -9.54
N CYS A 123 -14.80 2.07 -9.07
CA CYS A 123 -15.63 3.25 -9.27
C CYS A 123 -15.86 3.56 -10.76
N GLU A 124 -14.84 3.40 -11.60
CA GLU A 124 -14.93 3.60 -13.05
C GLU A 124 -15.94 2.63 -13.70
N LEU A 125 -15.84 1.33 -13.38
CA LEU A 125 -16.78 0.33 -13.88
C LEU A 125 -18.23 0.63 -13.46
N VAL A 126 -18.43 1.07 -12.21
CA VAL A 126 -19.76 1.44 -11.72
C VAL A 126 -20.29 2.69 -12.44
N ILE A 127 -19.45 3.72 -12.61
CA ILE A 127 -19.80 4.94 -13.35
C ILE A 127 -20.24 4.61 -14.77
N ASP A 128 -19.49 3.75 -15.47
CA ASP A 128 -19.79 3.35 -16.84
C ASP A 128 -21.11 2.59 -16.93
N GLY A 129 -21.35 1.67 -15.99
CA GLY A 129 -22.61 0.93 -15.89
C GLY A 129 -23.82 1.85 -15.62
N LEU A 130 -23.68 2.81 -14.70
CA LEU A 130 -24.75 3.78 -14.40
C LEU A 130 -25.05 4.68 -15.60
N ASN A 131 -24.01 5.14 -16.30
CA ASN A 131 -24.16 5.95 -17.51
C ASN A 131 -24.86 5.18 -18.63
N ALA A 132 -24.51 3.90 -18.84
CA ALA A 132 -25.17 3.06 -19.83
C ALA A 132 -26.67 2.89 -19.52
N ARG A 133 -27.01 2.62 -18.25
CA ARG A 133 -28.41 2.50 -17.80
C ARG A 133 -29.19 3.80 -17.97
N LEU A 134 -28.59 4.94 -17.64
CA LEU A 134 -29.21 6.25 -17.82
C LEU A 134 -29.50 6.55 -19.29
N ARG A 135 -28.53 6.27 -20.20
CA ARG A 135 -28.75 6.42 -21.65
C ARG A 135 -29.89 5.56 -22.15
N HIS A 136 -29.94 4.29 -21.72
CA HIS A 136 -31.01 3.37 -22.11
C HIS A 136 -32.40 3.84 -21.64
N LEU A 137 -32.52 4.33 -20.40
CA LEU A 137 -33.79 4.86 -19.90
C LEU A 137 -34.24 6.12 -20.64
N ARG A 138 -33.29 6.99 -21.02
CA ARG A 138 -33.58 8.19 -21.82
C ARG A 138 -34.12 7.81 -23.20
N SER A 139 -33.48 6.87 -23.90
CA SER A 139 -33.96 6.40 -25.22
C SER A 139 -35.35 5.76 -25.14
N LEU A 140 -35.64 5.00 -24.08
CA LEU A 140 -36.97 4.39 -23.89
C LEU A 140 -38.07 5.44 -23.67
N ARG A 141 -37.77 6.53 -22.94
CA ARG A 141 -38.72 7.63 -22.75
C ARG A 141 -39.00 8.34 -24.08
N GLU A 142 -37.97 8.66 -24.85
CA GLU A 142 -38.11 9.29 -26.17
C GLU A 142 -38.86 8.41 -27.18
N ALA A 143 -38.76 7.08 -27.07
CA ALA A 143 -39.52 6.15 -27.91
C ALA A 143 -41.01 6.07 -27.52
N ARG A 144 -41.38 6.33 -26.27
CA ARG A 144 -42.78 6.33 -25.80
C ARG A 144 -43.52 7.63 -26.11
N HIS A 145 -42.81 8.70 -26.41
CA HIS A 145 -43.37 10.01 -26.77
C HIS A 145 -43.43 10.25 -28.29
N ARG A 146 -43.08 9.24 -29.09
CA ARG A 146 -43.25 9.18 -30.55
C ARG A 146 -44.40 8.25 -30.88
#